data_AF-A0AAF0RTS1-F1
#
_entry.id   AF-A0AAF0RTS1-F1
#
_cell.length_a   1.000
_cell.length_b   1.000
_cell.length_c   1.000
_cell.angle_alpha   90.00
_cell.angle_beta   90.00
_cell.angle_gamma   90.00
#
_symmetry.space_group_name_H-M   'P 1'
#
loop_
_entity.id
_entity.type
_entity.pdbx_description
1 polymer ?
#
loop_
_entity_poly.entity_id
_entity_poly.type
_entity_poly.pdbx_seq_one_letter_code
_entity_poly.pdbx_strand_id
1 'polypeptide(L)'
;MASWEARLNLTNRHHLRVERSVEDRFWSAFHAGASVEGAAVESGLGRATGYRLLRLRFDELREGSSVASVAVTRRLSVKRADLLERERQSRIRPDHSAATAALRKALAASARVADLALTTTRRGRKVRDVEDEYWQLMRQGMSNTDACKLLRRTRRSGTRIRQRAGYRIPSLTPTATAAVGRYLELRERLQIADLHRLGLSIRQISVRLGRHPSTISRELRRHRTGSGDYLPHLADDDTKRQRARRQRGAS
;
A
#
# COMPACT_ATOMS: atom_id res chain seq x y z
N MET A 1 36.64 7.02 4.56
CA MET A 1 35.66 7.76 5.40
C MET A 1 35.06 8.87 4.55
N ALA A 2 33.85 8.69 4.03
CA ALA A 2 33.19 9.74 3.26
C ALA A 2 32.88 10.92 4.19
N SER A 3 33.48 12.07 3.92
CA SER A 3 33.22 13.32 4.63
C SER A 3 31.72 13.64 4.53
N TRP A 4 31.07 13.90 5.66
CA TRP A 4 29.66 14.32 5.81
C TRP A 4 29.29 15.54 4.95
N GLU A 5 30.29 16.24 4.43
CA GLU A 5 30.19 17.34 3.48
C GLU A 5 29.58 16.94 2.13
N ALA A 6 29.79 15.69 1.69
CA ALA A 6 29.24 15.22 0.41
C ALA A 6 27.71 15.21 0.39
N ARG A 7 27.06 15.03 1.56
CA ARG A 7 25.58 15.00 1.67
C ARG A 7 24.95 16.38 1.90
N LEU A 8 25.71 17.37 2.39
CA LEU A 8 25.23 18.75 2.51
C LEU A 8 25.19 19.50 1.17
N ASN A 9 25.98 19.08 0.19
CA ASN A 9 25.96 19.63 -1.17
C ASN A 9 24.63 19.39 -1.91
N LEU A 10 23.78 18.46 -1.46
CA LEU A 10 22.52 18.12 -2.12
C LEU A 10 21.35 19.05 -1.78
N THR A 11 21.46 19.91 -0.75
CA THR A 11 20.28 20.62 -0.19
C THR A 11 20.28 22.13 -0.34
N ASN A 12 21.28 22.74 -0.99
CA ASN A 12 21.35 24.19 -1.32
C ASN A 12 20.98 25.12 -0.14
N ARG A 13 21.45 24.81 1.08
CA ARG A 13 21.27 25.64 2.29
C ARG A 13 22.62 26.10 2.84
N HIS A 14 23.30 26.94 2.07
CA HIS A 14 24.65 27.45 2.37
C HIS A 14 24.73 28.35 3.61
N HIS A 15 23.63 29.00 4.03
CA HIS A 15 23.58 29.91 5.19
C HIS A 15 23.56 29.21 6.57
N LEU A 16 23.61 27.87 6.62
CA LEU A 16 23.58 27.10 7.86
C LEU A 16 24.93 26.42 8.17
N ARG A 17 25.96 26.63 7.34
CA ARG A 17 27.26 25.96 7.45
C ARG A 17 28.11 26.60 8.55
N VAL A 18 28.56 25.79 9.49
CA VAL A 18 29.61 26.16 10.45
C VAL A 18 30.96 25.81 9.81
N GLU A 19 32.00 26.58 10.10
CA GLU A 19 33.35 26.29 9.62
C GLU A 19 33.81 24.90 10.09
N ARG A 20 34.49 24.13 9.24
CA ARG A 20 34.87 22.73 9.57
C ARG A 20 35.72 22.67 10.86
N SER A 21 36.63 23.62 11.04
CA SER A 21 37.46 23.74 12.24
C SER A 21 36.64 23.98 13.52
N VAL A 22 35.50 24.66 13.41
CA VAL A 22 34.57 24.92 14.51
C VAL A 22 33.76 23.66 14.84
N GLU A 23 33.32 22.92 13.82
CA GLU A 23 32.64 21.64 14.05
C GLU A 23 33.56 20.57 14.63
N ASP A 24 34.82 20.51 14.18
CA ASP A 24 35.80 19.55 14.69
C ASP A 24 36.12 19.81 16.17
N ARG A 25 36.23 21.09 16.57
CA ARG A 25 36.34 21.49 17.97
C ARG A 25 35.10 21.11 18.78
N PHE A 26 33.91 21.31 18.22
CA PHE A 26 32.65 20.96 18.88
C PHE A 26 32.57 19.46 19.15
N TRP A 27 32.86 18.63 18.15
CA TRP A 27 32.82 17.19 18.32
C TRP A 27 33.93 16.67 19.22
N SER A 28 35.12 17.28 19.18
CA SER A 28 36.23 16.92 20.08
C SER A 28 35.87 17.19 21.54
N ALA A 29 35.37 18.39 21.85
CA ALA A 29 34.91 18.76 23.19
C ALA A 29 33.76 17.86 23.67
N PHE A 30 32.77 17.61 22.81
CA PHE A 30 31.64 16.74 23.10
C PHE A 30 32.07 15.29 23.38
N HIS A 31 33.00 14.75 22.59
CA HIS A 31 33.55 13.41 22.80
C HIS A 31 34.46 13.32 24.03
N ALA A 32 35.11 14.41 24.42
CA ALA A 32 35.85 14.52 25.68
C ALA A 32 34.95 14.55 26.92
N GLY A 33 33.63 14.68 26.76
CA GLY A 33 32.65 14.62 27.84
C GLY A 33 31.95 15.94 28.16
N ALA A 34 32.24 17.01 27.41
CA ALA A 34 31.51 18.26 27.54
C ALA A 34 30.02 18.07 27.19
N SER A 35 29.15 18.82 27.87
CA SER A 35 27.75 18.90 27.49
C SER A 35 27.61 19.54 26.09
N VAL A 36 26.48 19.35 25.42
CA VAL A 36 26.22 19.98 24.10
C VAL A 36 26.41 21.50 24.16
N GLU A 37 26.03 22.11 25.28
CA GLU A 37 26.18 23.55 25.50
C GLU A 37 27.63 23.93 25.79
N GLY A 38 28.36 23.16 26.61
CA GLY A 38 29.78 23.37 26.87
C GLY A 38 30.61 23.25 25.59
N ALA A 39 30.37 22.20 24.80
CA ALA A 39 31.01 22.00 23.50
C ALA A 39 30.68 23.12 22.50
N ALA A 40 29.45 23.64 22.54
CA ALA A 40 29.05 24.77 21.71
C ALA A 40 29.84 26.04 22.09
N VAL A 41 29.87 26.37 23.38
CA VAL A 41 30.60 27.55 23.89
C VAL A 41 32.10 27.46 23.58
N GLU A 42 32.72 26.31 23.81
CA GLU A 42 34.14 26.06 23.53
C GLU A 42 34.50 26.22 22.04
N SER A 43 33.52 25.98 21.17
CA SER A 43 33.68 26.10 19.73
C SER A 43 33.27 27.49 19.21
N GLY A 44 32.78 28.39 20.05
CA GLY A 44 32.24 29.69 19.63
C GLY A 44 30.88 29.59 18.94
N LEU A 45 30.13 28.51 19.19
CA LEU A 45 28.80 28.29 18.66
C LEU A 45 27.72 28.71 19.65
N GLY A 46 26.65 29.29 19.12
CA GLY A 46 25.43 29.49 19.88
C GLY A 46 24.80 28.14 20.31
N ARG A 47 24.15 28.13 21.47
CA ARG A 47 23.44 26.96 22.03
C ARG A 47 22.55 26.26 21.01
N ALA A 48 21.75 27.02 20.26
CA ALA A 48 20.84 26.47 19.25
C ALA A 48 21.59 25.74 18.12
N THR A 49 22.76 26.25 17.74
CA THR A 49 23.61 25.66 16.70
C THR A 49 24.23 24.35 17.15
N GLY A 50 24.70 24.26 18.39
CA GLY A 50 25.23 23.00 18.95
C GLY A 50 24.16 21.89 19.00
N TYR A 51 22.95 22.21 19.45
CA TYR A 51 21.84 21.25 19.45
C TYR A 51 21.38 20.85 18.05
N ARG A 52 21.46 21.76 17.07
CA ARG A 52 21.18 21.47 15.67
C ARG A 52 22.19 20.50 15.08
N LEU A 53 23.50 20.71 15.33
CA LEU A 53 24.56 19.81 14.88
C LEU A 53 24.37 18.40 15.46
N LEU A 54 24.05 18.32 16.75
CA LEU A 54 23.76 17.04 17.40
C LEU A 54 22.60 16.30 16.72
N ARG A 55 21.51 17.02 16.44
CA ARG A 55 20.32 16.45 15.81
C ARG A 55 20.59 15.96 14.38
N LEU A 56 21.27 16.75 13.56
CA LEU A 56 21.60 16.36 12.18
C LEU A 56 22.47 15.09 12.15
N ARG A 57 23.47 15.04 13.03
CA ARG A 57 24.37 13.88 13.14
C ARG A 57 23.65 12.63 13.66
N PHE A 58 22.69 12.80 14.56
CA PHE A 58 21.82 11.71 15.02
C PHE A 58 20.94 11.17 13.88
N ASP A 59 20.28 12.06 13.12
CA ASP A 59 19.39 11.68 12.03
C ASP A 59 20.13 10.89 10.93
N GLU A 60 21.37 11.26 10.62
CA GLU A 60 22.26 10.58 9.66
C GLU A 60 22.63 9.15 10.11
N LEU A 61 23.13 8.99 11.33
CA LEU A 61 23.51 7.67 11.85
C LEU A 61 22.29 6.74 11.98
N ARG A 62 21.12 7.31 12.23
CA ARG A 62 19.85 6.56 12.30
C ARG A 62 19.42 5.95 10.97
N GLU A 63 19.96 6.35 9.83
CA GLU A 63 19.65 5.74 8.54
C GLU A 63 20.16 4.28 8.43
N GLY A 64 21.20 3.92 9.19
CA GLY A 64 21.81 2.59 9.12
C GLY A 64 22.04 1.92 10.49
N SER A 65 21.55 2.51 11.58
CA SER A 65 21.81 2.01 12.94
C SER A 65 20.60 2.15 13.86
N SER A 66 20.55 1.27 14.87
CA SER A 66 19.53 1.31 15.92
C SER A 66 19.74 2.52 16.85
N VAL A 67 18.67 2.99 17.50
CA VAL A 67 18.73 4.11 18.46
C VAL A 67 19.75 3.83 19.57
N ALA A 68 19.78 2.60 20.08
CA ALA A 68 20.73 2.16 21.10
C ALA A 68 22.19 2.24 20.61
N SER A 69 22.46 1.81 19.37
CA SER A 69 23.80 1.87 18.78
C SER A 69 24.28 3.32 18.59
N VAL A 70 23.38 4.21 18.13
CA VAL A 70 23.69 5.64 17.99
C VAL A 70 23.93 6.30 19.35
N ALA A 71 23.14 5.94 20.36
CA ALA A 71 23.28 6.46 21.72
C ALA A 71 24.64 6.10 22.32
N VAL A 72 25.07 4.84 22.18
CA VAL A 72 26.39 4.37 22.63
C VAL A 72 27.52 5.09 21.88
N THR A 73 27.46 5.11 20.55
CA THR A 73 28.49 5.73 19.69
C THR A 73 28.68 7.21 19.99
N ARG A 74 27.60 7.91 20.35
CA ARG A 74 27.60 9.35 20.63
C ARG A 74 27.58 9.69 22.11
N ARG A 75 27.75 8.71 23.01
CA ARG A 75 27.72 8.92 24.47
C ARG A 75 26.48 9.71 24.93
N LEU A 76 25.34 9.48 24.27
CA LEU A 76 24.07 10.12 24.60
C LEU A 76 23.38 9.33 25.70
N SER A 77 22.72 10.05 26.62
CA SER A 77 21.80 9.40 27.54
C SER A 77 20.62 8.79 26.78
N VAL A 78 20.08 7.69 27.30
CA VAL A 78 18.91 6.98 26.73
C VAL A 78 17.75 7.95 26.50
N LYS A 79 17.45 8.78 27.51
CA LYS A 79 16.40 9.81 27.45
C LYS A 79 16.60 10.81 26.30
N ARG A 80 17.86 11.20 26.02
CA ARG A 80 18.18 12.16 24.96
C ARG A 80 18.07 11.51 23.57
N ALA A 81 18.54 10.27 23.43
CA ALA A 81 18.40 9.50 22.21
C ALA A 81 16.92 9.25 21.85
N ASP A 82 16.09 8.92 22.85
CA ASP A 82 14.65 8.75 22.68
C ASP A 82 13.96 10.05 22.24
N LEU A 83 14.35 11.19 22.84
CA LEU A 83 13.81 12.48 22.45
C LEU A 83 14.14 12.82 21.00
N LEU A 84 15.40 12.65 20.59
CA LEU A 84 15.84 12.88 19.22
C LEU A 84 15.13 11.94 18.23
N GLU A 85 14.90 10.68 18.62
CA GLU A 85 14.13 9.74 17.80
C GLU A 85 12.66 10.15 17.66
N ARG A 86 12.01 10.57 18.75
CA ARG A 86 10.62 11.06 18.69
C ARG A 86 10.50 12.29 17.81
N GLU A 87 11.44 13.21 17.92
CA GLU A 87 11.52 14.40 17.07
C GLU A 87 11.81 14.06 15.60
N ARG A 88 12.65 13.06 15.32
CA ARG A 88 12.90 12.55 13.97
C ARG A 88 11.64 11.96 13.36
N GLN A 89 10.97 11.09 14.11
CA GLN A 89 9.71 10.47 13.69
C GLN A 89 8.61 11.50 13.45
N SER A 90 8.50 12.54 14.28
CA SER A 90 7.48 13.58 14.09
C SER A 90 7.68 14.40 12.82
N ARG A 91 8.92 14.50 12.32
CA ARG A 91 9.24 15.16 11.03
C ARG A 91 9.01 14.28 9.81
N ILE A 92 9.19 12.97 9.93
CA ILE A 92 9.02 12.01 8.82
C ILE A 92 7.55 11.62 8.63
N ARG A 93 6.76 11.53 9.71
CA ARG A 93 5.34 11.14 9.67
C ARG A 93 4.45 12.01 8.74
N PRO A 94 4.59 13.34 8.70
CA PRO A 94 3.81 14.21 7.81
C PRO A 94 4.00 13.87 6.33
N ASP A 95 5.22 13.58 5.89
CA ASP A 95 5.52 13.30 4.48
C ASP A 95 4.88 11.99 4.01
N HIS A 96 4.89 10.94 4.84
CA HIS A 96 4.21 9.68 4.55
C HIS A 96 2.67 9.83 4.55
N SER A 97 2.13 10.59 5.50
CA SER A 97 0.68 10.87 5.57
C SER A 97 0.21 11.71 4.38
N ALA A 98 1.01 12.71 3.98
CA ALA A 98 0.73 13.56 2.83
C ALA A 98 0.80 12.78 1.51
N ALA A 99 1.81 11.91 1.33
CA ALA A 99 1.92 11.05 0.16
C ALA A 99 0.73 10.07 0.05
N THR A 100 0.33 9.46 1.17
CA THR A 100 -0.84 8.57 1.21
C THR A 100 -2.16 9.33 1.01
N ALA A 101 -2.30 10.55 1.55
CA ALA A 101 -3.45 11.41 1.33
C ALA A 101 -3.54 11.89 -0.12
N ALA A 102 -2.43 12.27 -0.75
CA ALA A 102 -2.35 12.68 -2.15
C ALA A 102 -2.75 11.53 -3.08
N LEU A 103 -2.27 10.30 -2.82
CA LEU A 103 -2.65 9.14 -3.61
C LEU A 103 -4.10 8.71 -3.36
N ARG A 104 -4.63 8.82 -2.13
CA ARG A 104 -6.08 8.64 -1.87
C ARG A 104 -6.91 9.66 -2.64
N LYS A 105 -6.48 10.93 -2.68
CA LYS A 105 -7.14 11.98 -3.45
C LYS A 105 -7.10 11.69 -4.96
N ALA A 106 -5.98 11.20 -5.47
CA ALA A 106 -5.86 10.77 -6.87
C ALA A 106 -6.74 9.54 -7.18
N LEU A 107 -6.76 8.53 -6.31
CA LEU A 107 -7.65 7.37 -6.45
C LEU A 107 -9.12 7.74 -6.34
N ALA A 108 -9.49 8.70 -5.48
CA ALA A 108 -10.86 9.21 -5.37
C ALA A 108 -11.27 10.04 -6.60
N ALA A 109 -10.34 10.83 -7.17
CA ALA A 109 -10.55 11.53 -8.42
C ALA A 109 -10.74 10.54 -9.58
N SER A 110 -9.91 9.50 -9.66
CA SER A 110 -10.06 8.40 -10.63
C SER A 110 -11.33 7.56 -10.37
N ALA A 111 -11.75 7.42 -9.10
CA ALA A 111 -13.00 6.75 -8.75
C ALA A 111 -14.22 7.54 -9.22
N ARG A 112 -14.19 8.87 -9.28
CA ARG A 112 -15.27 9.67 -9.90
C ARG A 112 -15.34 9.46 -11.41
N VAL A 113 -14.19 9.37 -12.08
CA VAL A 113 -14.12 9.03 -13.52
C VAL A 113 -14.63 7.60 -13.74
N ALA A 114 -14.24 6.67 -12.88
CA ALA A 114 -14.74 5.29 -12.90
C ALA A 114 -16.24 5.22 -12.57
N ASP A 115 -16.76 6.00 -11.63
CA ASP A 115 -18.18 6.06 -11.27
C ASP A 115 -19.02 6.70 -12.39
N LEU A 116 -18.50 7.69 -13.12
CA LEU A 116 -19.14 8.19 -14.34
C LEU A 116 -19.21 7.09 -15.41
N ALA A 117 -18.09 6.38 -15.62
CA ALA A 117 -18.02 5.23 -16.52
C ALA A 117 -18.87 4.05 -16.04
N LEU A 118 -19.10 3.91 -14.73
CA LEU A 118 -19.97 2.90 -14.14
C LEU A 118 -21.43 3.35 -14.10
N THR A 119 -21.75 4.64 -14.18
CA THR A 119 -23.14 5.13 -14.20
C THR A 119 -23.85 4.71 -15.50
N THR A 120 -23.13 4.74 -16.63
CA THR A 120 -23.58 4.11 -17.88
C THR A 120 -23.75 2.60 -17.71
N THR A 121 -22.89 1.94 -16.93
CA THR A 121 -23.05 0.51 -16.56
C THR A 121 -24.12 0.24 -15.50
N ARG A 122 -24.52 1.19 -14.64
CA ARG A 122 -25.54 0.99 -13.58
C ARG A 122 -26.91 0.85 -14.22
N ARG A 123 -27.16 1.61 -15.29
CA ARG A 123 -28.28 1.38 -16.20
C ARG A 123 -28.17 -0.01 -16.87
N GLY A 124 -26.98 -0.39 -17.33
CA GLY A 124 -26.72 -1.73 -17.88
C GLY A 124 -26.82 -2.90 -16.87
N ARG A 125 -26.59 -2.64 -15.58
CA ARG A 125 -26.72 -3.58 -14.47
C ARG A 125 -28.18 -3.83 -14.15
N LYS A 126 -28.98 -2.76 -14.01
CA LYS A 126 -30.45 -2.89 -13.86
C LYS A 126 -31.09 -3.62 -15.05
N VAL A 127 -30.57 -3.45 -16.25
CA VAL A 127 -31.04 -4.20 -17.42
C VAL A 127 -30.67 -5.68 -17.32
N ARG A 128 -29.43 -6.00 -16.90
CA ARG A 128 -28.99 -7.39 -16.66
C ARG A 128 -29.76 -8.07 -15.54
N ASP A 129 -29.98 -7.39 -14.41
CA ASP A 129 -30.74 -7.96 -13.27
C ASP A 129 -32.17 -8.35 -13.69
N VAL A 130 -32.82 -7.52 -14.53
CA VAL A 130 -34.17 -7.81 -15.06
C VAL A 130 -34.16 -8.89 -16.14
N GLU A 131 -33.12 -8.95 -16.98
CA GLU A 131 -32.96 -10.07 -17.93
C GLU A 131 -32.69 -11.38 -17.20
N ASP A 132 -31.93 -11.37 -16.11
CA ASP A 132 -31.66 -12.54 -15.27
C ASP A 132 -32.95 -13.06 -14.60
N GLU A 133 -33.73 -12.16 -14.00
CA GLU A 133 -35.03 -12.49 -13.40
C GLU A 133 -36.02 -13.05 -14.46
N TYR A 134 -36.02 -12.46 -15.67
CA TYR A 134 -36.79 -12.99 -16.81
C TYR A 134 -36.40 -14.43 -17.15
N TRP A 135 -35.10 -14.73 -17.23
CA TRP A 135 -34.63 -16.08 -17.54
C TRP A 135 -34.90 -17.08 -16.40
N GLN A 136 -34.96 -16.63 -15.13
CA GLN A 136 -35.39 -17.49 -14.01
C GLN A 136 -36.86 -17.90 -14.15
N LEU A 137 -37.74 -16.95 -14.45
CA LEU A 137 -39.18 -17.23 -14.66
C LEU A 137 -39.40 -18.18 -15.84
N MET A 138 -38.67 -17.98 -16.94
CA MET A 138 -38.76 -18.86 -18.11
C MET A 138 -38.27 -20.29 -17.80
N ARG A 139 -37.29 -20.48 -16.90
CA ARG A 139 -36.87 -21.81 -16.44
C ARG A 139 -37.88 -22.51 -15.55
N GLN A 140 -38.63 -21.76 -14.78
CA GLN A 140 -39.71 -22.28 -13.94
C GLN A 140 -40.93 -22.71 -14.78
N GLY A 141 -40.83 -22.66 -16.12
CA GLY A 141 -41.90 -23.05 -17.04
C GLY A 141 -42.89 -21.93 -17.33
N MET A 142 -42.64 -20.71 -16.87
CA MET A 142 -43.57 -19.59 -17.04
C MET A 142 -43.65 -19.16 -18.51
N SER A 143 -44.85 -18.79 -18.96
CA SER A 143 -45.05 -18.29 -20.32
C SER A 143 -44.38 -16.93 -20.51
N ASN A 144 -43.96 -16.61 -21.74
CA ASN A 144 -43.35 -15.31 -22.06
C ASN A 144 -44.26 -14.13 -21.71
N THR A 145 -45.59 -14.30 -21.83
CA THR A 145 -46.56 -13.25 -21.52
C THR A 145 -46.61 -13.00 -20.01
N ASP A 146 -46.62 -14.07 -19.21
CA ASP A 146 -46.74 -13.96 -17.75
C ASP A 146 -45.44 -13.48 -17.11
N ALA A 147 -44.29 -13.93 -17.61
CA ALA A 147 -42.99 -13.42 -17.19
C ALA A 147 -42.84 -11.91 -17.47
N CYS A 148 -43.32 -11.44 -18.63
CA CYS A 148 -43.32 -10.01 -18.94
C CYS A 148 -44.25 -9.20 -18.02
N LYS A 149 -45.45 -9.72 -17.73
CA LYS A 149 -46.40 -9.09 -16.81
C LYS A 149 -45.81 -8.95 -15.41
N LEU A 150 -45.18 -10.01 -14.89
CA LEU A 150 -44.58 -10.04 -13.56
C LEU A 150 -43.45 -9.01 -13.43
N LEU A 151 -42.63 -8.86 -14.47
CA LEU A 151 -41.54 -7.88 -14.53
C LEU A 151 -41.99 -6.47 -14.94
N ARG A 152 -43.31 -6.22 -15.08
CA ARG A 152 -43.89 -4.95 -15.55
C ARG A 152 -43.28 -4.50 -16.90
N ARG A 153 -43.11 -5.46 -17.82
CA ARG A 153 -42.53 -5.30 -19.16
C ARG A 153 -43.56 -5.65 -20.24
N THR A 154 -43.34 -5.14 -21.44
CA THR A 154 -44.20 -5.48 -22.59
C THR A 154 -43.81 -6.82 -23.20
N ARG A 155 -44.77 -7.52 -23.80
CA ARG A 155 -44.52 -8.78 -24.55
C ARG A 155 -43.41 -8.64 -25.59
N ARG A 156 -43.34 -7.50 -26.29
CA ARG A 156 -42.29 -7.18 -27.29
C ARG A 156 -40.90 -7.13 -26.66
N SER A 157 -40.78 -6.68 -25.41
CA SER A 157 -39.52 -6.69 -24.65
C SER A 157 -39.05 -8.12 -24.41
N GLY A 158 -39.92 -9.03 -23.95
CA GLY A 158 -39.59 -10.44 -23.76
C GLY A 158 -39.18 -11.13 -25.06
N THR A 159 -39.88 -10.85 -26.17
CA THR A 159 -39.50 -11.37 -27.50
C THR A 159 -38.09 -10.93 -27.92
N ARG A 160 -37.70 -9.67 -27.66
CA ARG A 160 -36.33 -9.17 -27.95
C ARG A 160 -35.27 -9.83 -27.07
N ILE A 161 -35.56 -10.08 -25.79
CA ILE A 161 -34.65 -10.79 -24.88
C ILE A 161 -34.42 -12.22 -25.40
N ARG A 162 -35.48 -12.92 -25.83
CA ARG A 162 -35.38 -14.26 -26.43
C ARG A 162 -34.61 -14.28 -27.75
N GLN A 163 -34.84 -13.30 -28.63
CA GLN A 163 -34.11 -13.18 -29.89
C GLN A 163 -32.60 -13.00 -29.66
N ARG A 164 -32.20 -12.16 -28.70
CA ARG A 164 -30.79 -11.95 -28.35
C ARG A 164 -30.09 -13.22 -27.85
N ALA A 165 -30.83 -14.10 -27.17
CA ALA A 165 -30.33 -15.38 -26.69
C ALA A 165 -30.52 -16.54 -27.71
N GLY A 166 -30.94 -16.24 -28.95
CA GLY A 166 -31.17 -17.28 -29.97
C GLY A 166 -32.27 -18.27 -29.59
N TYR A 167 -33.28 -17.83 -28.84
CA TYR A 167 -34.40 -18.63 -28.31
C TYR A 167 -34.01 -19.81 -27.40
N ARG A 168 -32.75 -19.88 -26.97
CA ARG A 168 -32.27 -20.82 -25.97
C ARG A 168 -32.23 -20.14 -24.61
N ILE A 169 -32.57 -20.88 -23.55
CA ILE A 169 -32.51 -20.37 -22.18
C ILE A 169 -31.02 -20.37 -21.75
N PRO A 170 -30.39 -19.21 -21.49
CA PRO A 170 -29.00 -19.14 -21.05
C PRO A 170 -28.81 -19.74 -19.66
N SER A 171 -27.60 -20.21 -19.34
CA SER A 171 -27.22 -20.50 -17.95
C SER A 171 -27.04 -19.17 -17.19
N LEU A 172 -27.66 -19.07 -16.01
CA LEU A 172 -27.63 -17.88 -15.13
C LEU A 172 -26.67 -18.10 -13.96
N THR A 173 -26.00 -19.25 -13.93
CA THR A 173 -24.77 -19.36 -13.17
C THR A 173 -23.89 -18.23 -13.69
N PRO A 174 -23.48 -17.28 -12.84
CA PRO A 174 -22.51 -16.29 -13.25
C PRO A 174 -21.34 -17.11 -13.78
N THR A 175 -21.07 -17.00 -15.09
CA THR A 175 -19.84 -17.54 -15.63
C THR A 175 -18.78 -16.85 -14.81
N ALA A 176 -18.16 -17.63 -13.91
CA ALA A 176 -17.09 -17.15 -13.06
C ALA A 176 -16.16 -16.36 -13.98
N THR A 177 -16.00 -15.08 -13.64
CA THR A 177 -15.02 -14.15 -14.21
C THR A 177 -13.89 -14.92 -14.87
N ALA A 178 -13.77 -14.79 -16.19
CA ALA A 178 -12.71 -15.33 -17.05
C ALA A 178 -11.70 -16.21 -16.31
N ALA A 179 -11.92 -17.52 -16.29
CA ALA A 179 -11.03 -18.57 -15.78
C ALA A 179 -9.95 -18.08 -14.79
N VAL A 180 -10.36 -17.48 -13.66
CA VAL A 180 -9.36 -17.02 -12.70
C VAL A 180 -8.69 -18.27 -12.15
N GLY A 181 -7.40 -18.45 -12.45
CA GLY A 181 -6.65 -19.65 -12.07
C GLY A 181 -6.84 -19.97 -10.58
N ARG A 182 -6.86 -21.25 -10.21
CA ARG A 182 -7.06 -21.73 -8.83
C ARG A 182 -6.14 -21.02 -7.80
N TYR A 183 -5.01 -20.49 -8.25
CA TYR A 183 -4.00 -19.83 -7.44
C TYR A 183 -3.81 -18.37 -7.87
N LEU A 184 -3.29 -17.56 -6.95
CA LEU A 184 -2.84 -16.21 -7.26
C LEU A 184 -1.59 -16.26 -8.16
N GLU A 185 -1.60 -15.48 -9.22
CA GLU A 185 -0.44 -15.24 -10.07
C GLU A 185 0.47 -14.16 -9.47
N LEU A 186 1.73 -14.11 -9.92
CA LEU A 186 2.68 -13.08 -9.49
C LEU A 186 2.13 -11.67 -9.68
N ARG A 187 1.44 -11.41 -10.80
CA ARG A 187 0.80 -10.10 -11.06
C ARG A 187 -0.21 -9.73 -9.99
N GLU A 188 -1.09 -10.67 -9.62
CA GLU A 188 -2.10 -10.44 -8.58
C GLU A 188 -1.45 -10.26 -7.21
N ARG A 189 -0.36 -11.00 -6.93
CA ARG A 189 0.43 -10.83 -5.70
C ARG A 189 1.05 -9.45 -5.60
N LEU A 190 1.64 -8.94 -6.68
CA LEU A 190 2.19 -7.58 -6.73
C LEU A 190 1.07 -6.55 -6.50
N GLN A 191 -0.09 -6.72 -7.13
CA GLN A 191 -1.26 -5.86 -6.90
C GLN A 191 -1.77 -5.91 -5.45
N ILE A 192 -1.80 -7.08 -4.82
CA ILE A 192 -2.13 -7.20 -3.38
C ILE A 192 -1.12 -6.43 -2.54
N ALA A 193 0.18 -6.52 -2.84
CA ALA A 193 1.22 -5.81 -2.11
C ALA A 193 1.05 -4.30 -2.20
N ASP A 194 0.83 -3.77 -3.41
CA ASP A 194 0.61 -2.36 -3.63
C ASP A 194 -0.64 -1.88 -2.90
N LEU A 195 -1.79 -2.52 -3.14
CA LEU A 195 -3.06 -2.11 -2.53
C LEU A 195 -3.04 -2.21 -0.99
N HIS A 196 -2.34 -3.21 -0.43
CA HIS A 196 -2.16 -3.33 1.01
C HIS A 196 -1.25 -2.23 1.58
N ARG A 197 -0.14 -1.89 0.90
CA ARG A 197 0.71 -0.74 1.27
C ARG A 197 -0.04 0.59 1.21
N LEU A 198 -1.02 0.71 0.32
CA LEU A 198 -1.94 1.84 0.23
C LEU A 198 -3.00 1.88 1.34
N GLY A 199 -3.02 0.88 2.21
CA GLY A 199 -3.94 0.80 3.35
C GLY A 199 -5.38 0.44 2.94
N LEU A 200 -5.59 -0.20 1.79
CA LEU A 200 -6.91 -0.72 1.45
C LEU A 200 -7.24 -1.94 2.32
N SER A 201 -8.51 -2.04 2.73
CA SER A 201 -9.00 -3.21 3.44
C SER A 201 -9.00 -4.45 2.54
N ILE A 202 -8.89 -5.64 3.14
CA ILE A 202 -8.96 -6.92 2.43
C ILE A 202 -10.23 -7.01 1.55
N ARG A 203 -11.37 -6.48 2.03
CA ARG A 203 -12.64 -6.45 1.28
C ARG A 203 -12.61 -5.53 0.06
N GLN A 204 -11.85 -4.43 0.10
CA GLN A 204 -11.68 -3.58 -1.09
C GLN A 204 -10.76 -4.24 -2.12
N ILE A 205 -9.69 -4.89 -1.66
CA ILE A 205 -8.76 -5.64 -2.51
C ILE A 205 -9.49 -6.80 -3.19
N SER A 206 -10.35 -7.53 -2.47
CA SER A 206 -11.13 -8.65 -3.01
C SER A 206 -12.04 -8.24 -4.16
N VAL A 207 -12.77 -7.14 -4.00
CA VAL A 207 -13.65 -6.62 -5.06
C VAL A 207 -12.85 -6.19 -6.29
N ARG A 208 -11.68 -5.58 -6.10
CA ARG A 208 -10.84 -5.07 -7.20
C ARG A 208 -10.20 -6.18 -8.03
N LEU A 209 -9.80 -7.28 -7.39
CA LEU A 209 -9.14 -8.42 -8.03
C LEU A 209 -10.10 -9.52 -8.46
N GLY A 210 -11.38 -9.45 -8.09
CA GLY A 210 -12.32 -10.56 -8.31
C GLY A 210 -11.95 -11.82 -7.53
N ARG A 211 -11.20 -11.67 -6.42
CA ARG A 211 -10.73 -12.78 -5.58
C ARG A 211 -11.49 -12.82 -4.26
N HIS A 212 -11.70 -13.99 -3.70
CA HIS A 212 -12.38 -14.11 -2.42
C HIS A 212 -11.54 -13.48 -1.27
N PRO A 213 -12.15 -12.76 -0.31
CA PRO A 213 -11.43 -12.13 0.81
C PRO A 213 -10.57 -13.12 1.61
N SER A 214 -11.02 -14.37 1.76
CA SER A 214 -10.26 -15.40 2.47
C SER A 214 -8.97 -15.78 1.76
N THR A 215 -8.93 -15.71 0.42
CA THR A 215 -7.72 -15.96 -0.39
C THR A 215 -6.67 -14.90 -0.09
N ILE A 216 -7.05 -13.62 -0.15
CA ILE A 216 -6.16 -12.49 0.12
C ILE A 216 -5.68 -12.50 1.57
N SER A 217 -6.57 -12.77 2.53
CA SER A 217 -6.22 -12.87 3.95
C SER A 217 -5.18 -13.96 4.22
N ARG A 218 -5.40 -15.17 3.65
CA ARG A 218 -4.46 -16.29 3.78
C ARG A 218 -3.11 -15.98 3.14
N GLU A 219 -3.11 -15.36 1.96
CA GLU A 219 -1.89 -14.95 1.27
C GLU A 219 -1.06 -13.98 2.11
N LEU A 220 -1.69 -12.89 2.55
CA LEU A 220 -1.03 -11.86 3.36
C LEU A 220 -0.55 -12.40 4.71
N ARG A 221 -1.27 -13.35 5.33
CA ARG A 221 -0.86 -13.94 6.60
C ARG A 221 0.39 -14.81 6.45
N ARG A 222 0.49 -15.55 5.35
CA ARG A 222 1.53 -16.57 5.13
C ARG A 222 2.86 -15.96 4.69
N HIS A 223 2.85 -14.80 4.03
CA HIS A 223 4.05 -14.16 3.47
C HIS A 223 4.24 -12.73 3.96
N ARG A 224 3.89 -12.47 5.23
CA ARG A 224 4.24 -11.22 5.93
C ARG A 224 5.53 -11.40 6.73
N THR A 225 6.36 -10.37 6.72
CA THR A 225 7.53 -10.23 7.59
C THR A 225 7.10 -9.86 9.01
N GLY A 226 8.03 -10.02 9.97
CA GLY A 226 7.83 -9.57 11.34
C GLY A 226 7.57 -8.05 11.47
N SER A 227 8.00 -7.24 10.49
CA SER A 227 7.69 -5.81 10.39
C SER A 227 6.29 -5.53 9.82
N GLY A 228 5.58 -6.55 9.34
CA GLY A 228 4.24 -6.42 8.76
C GLY A 228 4.21 -6.24 7.24
N ASP A 229 5.36 -6.22 6.57
CA ASP A 229 5.45 -6.08 5.11
C ASP A 229 5.18 -7.39 4.39
N TYR A 230 4.31 -7.35 3.38
CA TYR A 230 4.01 -8.50 2.53
C TYR A 230 5.05 -8.65 1.39
N LEU A 231 5.53 -9.88 1.17
CA LEU A 231 6.61 -10.20 0.23
C LEU A 231 6.09 -11.04 -0.97
N PRO A 232 5.66 -10.41 -2.07
CA PRO A 232 4.99 -11.09 -3.17
C PRO A 232 5.87 -12.07 -3.96
N HIS A 233 7.17 -11.77 -4.13
CA HIS A 233 8.10 -12.68 -4.84
C HIS A 233 8.36 -13.97 -4.03
N LEU A 234 8.54 -13.86 -2.71
CA LEU A 234 8.69 -15.04 -1.86
C LEU A 234 7.43 -15.92 -1.86
N ALA A 235 6.24 -15.31 -1.89
CA ALA A 235 4.98 -16.02 -2.02
C ALA A 235 4.89 -16.82 -3.32
N ASP A 236 5.40 -16.24 -4.41
CA ASP A 236 5.44 -16.87 -5.73
C ASP A 236 6.41 -18.05 -5.79
N ASP A 237 7.62 -17.87 -5.27
CA ASP A 237 8.63 -18.93 -5.23
C ASP A 237 8.24 -20.08 -4.31
N ASP A 238 7.61 -19.81 -3.17
CA ASP A 238 7.06 -20.85 -2.29
C ASP A 238 5.95 -21.65 -3.02
N THR A 239 5.06 -20.97 -3.73
CA THR A 239 3.99 -21.63 -4.48
C THR A 239 4.55 -22.51 -5.61
N LYS A 240 5.56 -22.04 -6.34
CA LYS A 240 6.26 -22.83 -7.37
C LYS A 240 6.91 -24.06 -6.77
N ARG A 241 7.60 -23.92 -5.64
CA ARG A 241 8.22 -25.04 -4.90
C ARG A 241 7.19 -26.08 -4.45
N GLN A 242 6.06 -25.64 -3.89
CA GLN A 242 4.98 -26.54 -3.49
C GLN A 242 4.38 -27.31 -4.68
N ARG A 243 4.22 -26.67 -5.84
CA ARG A 243 3.75 -27.34 -7.06
C ARG A 243 4.74 -28.39 -7.56
N ALA A 244 6.03 -28.05 -7.60
CA ALA A 244 7.08 -28.97 -8.03
C ALA A 244 7.19 -30.20 -7.11
N ARG A 245 6.84 -30.08 -5.82
CA ARG A 245 6.75 -31.22 -4.89
C ARG A 245 5.53 -32.11 -5.16
N ARG A 246 4.37 -31.50 -5.43
CA ARG A 246 3.12 -32.25 -5.72
C ARG A 246 3.20 -33.05 -7.00
N GLN A 247 3.85 -32.51 -8.03
CA GLN A 247 4.05 -33.22 -9.30
C GLN A 247 4.97 -34.44 -9.12
N ARG A 248 5.99 -34.35 -8.26
CA ARG A 248 6.91 -35.45 -7.96
C ARG A 248 6.32 -36.58 -7.10
N GLY A 249 5.28 -36.31 -6.32
CA GLY A 249 4.58 -37.32 -5.52
C GLY A 249 3.36 -37.94 -6.23
N ALA A 250 3.06 -37.50 -7.46
CA ALA A 250 1.95 -37.99 -8.28
C ALA A 250 2.46 -38.74 -9.54
N SER A 251 3.74 -39.11 -9.55
CA SER A 251 4.41 -39.93 -10.56
C SER A 251 4.88 -41.23 -9.94
#